data_AF-A0A9K3HFI8-F1
#
_entry.id   AF-A0A9K3HFI8-F1
#
_cell.length_a   1.000
_cell.length_b   1.000
_cell.length_c   1.000
_cell.angle_alpha   90.00
_cell.angle_beta   90.00
_cell.angle_gamma   90.00
#
_symmetry.space_group_name_H-M   'P 1'
#
loop_
_entity.id
_entity.type
_entity.pdbx_description
1 polymer ?
#
loop_
_entity_poly.entity_id
_entity_poly.type
_entity_poly.pdbx_seq_one_letter_code
_entity_poly.pdbx_strand_id
1 'polypeptide(L)'
;MDKLLRIAKVEYVRIQYLGGLFLFISFFDVVAADKFLGAREVWGPWFSKLEVWNGQTLPMERVAWLSLHGIPANLLDHAVLGQIGDLFGKVLFVPTDLDADSDLSVFKIGVLAGEVQRISEVVSLKWRDRNFRI
;
A
#
# COMPACT_ATOMS: atom_id res chain seq x y z
N MET A 1 7.91 -3.65 11.84
CA MET A 1 7.02 -3.24 12.94
C MET A 1 7.57 -3.60 14.33
N ASP A 2 7.90 -4.87 14.62
CA ASP A 2 8.44 -5.28 15.94
C ASP A 2 9.66 -4.45 16.39
N LYS A 3 10.58 -4.14 15.46
CA LYS A 3 11.72 -3.24 15.73
C LYS A 3 11.32 -1.85 16.28
N LEU A 4 10.20 -1.27 15.85
CA LEU A 4 9.75 0.05 16.31
C LEU A 4 9.36 0.02 17.78
N LEU A 5 8.53 -0.95 18.17
CA LEU A 5 8.04 -1.09 19.53
C LEU A 5 9.19 -1.43 20.50
N ARG A 6 10.18 -2.19 20.02
CA ARG A 6 11.43 -2.41 20.74
C ARG A 6 12.23 -1.12 20.96
N ILE A 7 12.37 -0.26 19.94
CA ILE A 7 13.05 1.05 20.06
C ILE A 7 12.33 1.94 21.09
N ALA A 8 10.99 1.95 21.06
CA ALA A 8 10.18 2.70 22.01
C ALA A 8 10.29 2.17 23.46
N LYS A 9 10.85 0.97 23.66
CA LYS A 9 10.90 0.26 24.95
C LYS A 9 9.49 0.21 25.59
N VAL A 10 8.51 -0.16 24.78
CA VAL A 10 7.12 -0.34 25.21
C VAL A 10 6.72 -1.78 24.94
N GLU A 11 6.23 -2.45 25.97
CA GLU A 11 5.63 -3.77 25.84
C GLU A 11 4.25 -3.64 25.19
N TYR A 12 3.97 -4.52 24.23
CA TYR A 12 2.71 -4.56 23.51
C TYR A 12 2.14 -5.97 23.54
N VAL A 13 0.82 -6.06 23.40
CA VAL A 13 0.11 -7.33 23.38
C VAL A 13 0.06 -7.89 21.97
N ARG A 14 -0.41 -7.07 21.02
CA ARG A 14 -0.56 -7.48 19.61
C ARG A 14 -0.57 -6.30 18.66
N ILE A 15 -0.21 -6.58 17.42
CA ILE A 15 -0.41 -5.69 16.28
C ILE A 15 -1.38 -6.39 15.33
N GLN A 16 -2.41 -5.68 14.86
CA GLN A 16 -3.37 -6.18 13.89
C GLN A 16 -3.40 -5.26 12.69
N TYR A 17 -3.42 -5.83 11.49
CA TYR A 17 -3.69 -5.08 10.28
C TYR A 17 -5.20 -4.90 10.11
N LEU A 18 -5.64 -3.66 9.87
CA LEU A 18 -7.06 -3.32 9.76
C LEU A 18 -7.52 -3.10 8.31
N GLY A 19 -6.61 -3.17 7.34
CA GLY A 19 -6.87 -2.74 5.97
C GLY A 19 -6.18 -1.42 5.63
N GLY A 20 -6.16 -1.08 4.34
CA GLY A 20 -5.48 0.10 3.81
C GLY A 20 -4.06 0.25 4.35
N LEU A 21 -3.78 1.40 4.97
CA LEU A 21 -2.53 1.67 5.69
C LEU A 21 -2.74 1.76 7.21
N PHE A 22 -3.77 1.10 7.74
CA PHE A 22 -4.16 1.16 9.14
C PHE A 22 -3.69 -0.06 9.93
N LEU A 23 -3.12 0.22 11.11
CA LEU A 23 -2.70 -0.77 12.09
C LEU A 23 -3.40 -0.50 13.41
N PHE A 24 -3.72 -1.57 14.13
CA PHE A 24 -4.17 -1.53 15.50
C PHE A 24 -3.11 -2.12 16.41
N ILE A 25 -2.72 -1.37 17.44
CA ILE A 25 -1.72 -1.80 18.40
C ILE A 25 -2.38 -1.85 19.77
N SER A 26 -2.43 -3.04 20.36
CA SER A 26 -2.95 -3.23 21.70
C SER A 26 -1.80 -3.31 22.70
N PHE A 27 -1.96 -2.61 23.82
CA PHE A 27 -1.00 -2.58 24.93
C PHE A 27 -1.59 -3.27 26.16
N PHE A 28 -0.74 -3.63 27.12
CA PHE A 28 -1.19 -4.30 28.35
C PHE A 28 -2.02 -3.40 29.26
N ASP A 29 -1.68 -2.11 29.27
CA ASP A 29 -2.38 -1.09 30.04
C ASP A 29 -2.36 0.26 29.32
N VAL A 30 -3.12 1.20 29.87
CA VAL A 30 -3.24 2.57 29.36
C VAL A 30 -1.91 3.33 29.47
N VAL A 31 -1.12 3.07 30.51
CA VAL A 31 0.17 3.76 30.74
C VAL A 31 1.16 3.46 29.62
N ALA A 32 1.24 2.20 29.18
CA ALA A 32 2.06 1.77 28.06
C ALA A 32 1.57 2.38 26.74
N ALA A 33 0.26 2.41 26.52
CA ALA A 33 -0.33 3.03 25.33
C ALA A 33 -0.03 4.53 25.27
N ASP A 34 -0.22 5.26 26.36
CA ASP A 34 0.05 6.71 26.46
C ASP A 34 1.54 7.01 26.30
N LYS A 35 2.42 6.18 26.87
CA LYS A 35 3.86 6.29 26.68
C LYS A 35 4.24 6.17 25.20
N PHE A 36 3.68 5.18 24.49
CA PHE A 36 3.95 5.03 23.06
C PHE A 36 3.35 6.20 22.26
N LEU A 37 2.12 6.62 22.56
CA LEU A 37 1.46 7.75 21.90
C LEU A 37 2.26 9.05 22.04
N GLY A 38 2.83 9.31 23.22
CA GLY A 38 3.66 10.47 23.50
C GLY A 38 5.05 10.48 22.83
N ALA A 39 5.58 9.30 22.47
CA ALA A 39 6.93 9.15 21.90
C ALA A 39 6.99 9.43 20.39
N ARG A 40 6.55 10.62 19.96
CA ARG A 40 6.40 10.99 18.54
C ARG A 40 7.70 10.92 17.75
N GLU A 41 8.83 11.23 18.38
CA GLU A 41 10.17 11.07 17.82
C GLU A 41 10.48 9.62 17.42
N VAL A 42 9.87 8.65 18.09
CA VAL A 42 10.05 7.22 17.80
C VAL A 42 9.11 6.77 16.69
N TRP A 43 7.81 7.03 16.83
CA TRP A 43 6.80 6.50 15.90
C TRP A 43 6.54 7.38 14.68
N GLY A 44 6.81 8.68 14.76
CA GLY A 44 6.54 9.68 13.73
C GLY A 44 7.19 9.41 12.36
N PRO A 45 8.39 8.81 12.27
CA PRO A 45 8.96 8.39 10.99
C PRO A 45 8.17 7.28 10.28
N TRP A 46 7.31 6.55 10.99
CA TRP A 46 6.61 5.36 10.49
C TRP A 46 5.12 5.60 10.29
N PHE A 47 4.52 6.43 11.15
CA PHE A 47 3.08 6.71 11.13
C PHE A 47 2.81 8.19 10.93
N SER A 48 1.88 8.48 10.04
CA SER A 48 1.36 9.84 9.85
C SER A 48 0.53 10.32 11.03
N LYS A 49 -0.14 9.41 11.73
CA LYS A 49 -1.02 9.68 12.88
C LYS A 49 -1.12 8.46 13.78
N LEU A 50 -1.19 8.68 15.08
CA LEU A 50 -1.63 7.71 16.07
C LEU A 50 -2.76 8.33 16.90
N GLU A 51 -3.75 7.53 17.29
CA GLU A 51 -4.84 7.95 18.16
C GLU A 51 -5.32 6.79 19.02
N VAL A 52 -5.88 7.11 20.19
CA VAL A 52 -6.54 6.12 21.06
C VAL A 52 -7.83 5.67 20.40
N TRP A 53 -8.04 4.35 20.35
CA TRP A 53 -9.24 3.79 19.77
C TRP A 53 -10.43 3.90 20.70
N ASN A 54 -11.45 4.60 20.24
CA ASN A 54 -12.72 4.82 20.91
C ASN A 54 -13.91 4.43 20.00
N GLY A 55 -13.66 3.55 19.01
CA GLY A 55 -14.67 3.13 18.03
C GLY A 55 -14.74 4.03 16.79
N GLN A 56 -13.63 4.64 16.38
CA GLN A 56 -13.56 5.43 15.16
C GLN A 56 -13.91 4.59 13.93
N THR A 57 -14.50 5.21 12.91
CA THR A 57 -14.71 4.57 11.61
C THR A 57 -13.43 4.67 10.78
N LEU A 58 -13.07 3.60 10.09
CA LEU A 58 -11.97 3.59 9.12
C LEU A 58 -12.52 3.61 7.70
N PRO A 59 -11.82 4.27 6.76
CA PRO A 59 -12.19 4.18 5.36
C PRO A 59 -12.03 2.73 4.89
N MET A 60 -12.93 2.31 3.99
CA MET A 60 -12.87 0.98 3.40
C MET A 60 -11.80 0.95 2.32
N GLU A 61 -10.56 0.69 2.73
CA GLU A 61 -9.41 0.65 1.84
C GLU A 61 -8.62 -0.66 2.03
N ARG A 62 -7.91 -1.09 1.00
CA ARG A 62 -6.99 -2.23 1.07
C ARG A 62 -5.77 -2.01 0.18
N VAL A 63 -4.63 -2.55 0.60
CA VAL A 63 -3.49 -2.70 -0.32
C VAL A 63 -3.81 -3.84 -1.30
N ALA A 64 -3.82 -3.51 -2.59
CA ALA A 64 -4.02 -4.45 -3.68
C ALA A 64 -2.76 -4.54 -4.53
N TRP A 65 -2.36 -5.77 -4.87
CA TRP A 65 -1.32 -6.02 -5.86
C TRP A 65 -1.96 -6.34 -7.20
N LEU A 66 -1.81 -5.44 -8.18
CA LEU A 66 -2.30 -5.64 -9.54
C LEU A 66 -1.21 -6.33 -10.34
N SER A 67 -1.59 -7.36 -11.10
CA SER A 67 -0.72 -7.98 -12.10
C SER A 67 -1.16 -7.43 -13.45
N LEU A 68 -0.27 -6.67 -14.08
CA LEU A 68 -0.49 -6.08 -15.39
C LEU A 68 0.15 -7.00 -16.43
N HIS A 69 -0.64 -7.44 -17.41
CA HIS A 69 -0.22 -8.44 -18.38
C HIS A 69 -0.17 -7.85 -19.79
N GLY A 70 0.81 -8.25 -20.59
CA GLY A 70 0.79 -7.98 -22.03
C GLY A 70 0.96 -6.50 -22.42
N ILE A 71 1.62 -5.70 -21.58
CA ILE A 71 1.98 -4.32 -21.92
C ILE A 71 2.95 -4.34 -23.11
N PRO A 72 2.68 -3.62 -24.21
CA PRO A 72 3.62 -3.55 -25.32
C PRO A 72 4.97 -2.99 -24.87
N ALA A 73 6.07 -3.66 -25.24
CA ALA A 73 7.42 -3.26 -24.81
C ALA A 73 7.78 -1.80 -25.16
N ASN A 74 7.24 -1.26 -26.26
CA ASN A 74 7.44 0.13 -26.65
C ASN A 74 6.65 1.16 -25.80
N LEU A 75 5.77 0.70 -24.92
CA LEU A 75 5.00 1.48 -23.96
C LEU A 75 5.35 1.16 -22.51
N LEU A 76 6.23 0.18 -22.29
CA LEU A 76 6.64 -0.24 -20.96
C LEU A 76 7.51 0.85 -20.34
N ASP A 77 6.92 1.62 -19.44
CA ASP A 77 7.57 2.69 -18.69
C ASP A 77 6.90 2.85 -17.32
N HIS A 78 7.65 3.31 -16.33
CA HIS A 78 7.16 3.51 -14.97
C HIS A 78 5.93 4.42 -14.90
N ALA A 79 5.89 5.48 -15.72
CA ALA A 79 4.76 6.40 -15.76
C ALA A 79 3.51 5.72 -16.32
N VAL A 80 3.66 4.83 -17.31
CA VAL A 80 2.53 4.06 -17.87
C VAL A 80 1.99 3.08 -16.84
N LEU A 81 2.87 2.35 -16.14
CA LEU A 81 2.48 1.46 -15.04
C LEU A 81 1.74 2.21 -13.93
N GLY A 82 2.26 3.38 -13.54
CA GLY A 82 1.62 4.25 -12.56
C GLY A 82 0.24 4.73 -13.00
N GLN A 83 0.12 5.22 -14.23
CA GLN A 83 -1.17 5.68 -14.77
C GLN A 83 -2.22 4.58 -14.82
N ILE A 84 -1.84 3.34 -15.14
CA ILE A 84 -2.77 2.19 -15.07
C ILE A 84 -3.18 1.95 -13.62
N GLY A 85 -2.24 2.01 -12.67
CA GLY A 85 -2.52 1.86 -11.25
C GLY A 85 -3.49 2.90 -10.69
N ASP A 86 -3.34 4.16 -11.11
CA ASP A 86 -4.20 5.27 -10.70
C ASP A 86 -5.68 5.06 -11.06
N LEU A 87 -5.98 4.22 -12.06
CA LEU A 87 -7.35 3.84 -12.40
C LEU A 87 -8.04 3.03 -11.30
N PHE A 88 -7.26 2.34 -10.46
CA PHE A 88 -7.75 1.36 -9.49
C PHE A 88 -7.51 1.77 -8.03
N GLY A 89 -6.82 2.89 -7.80
CA GLY A 89 -6.54 3.41 -6.47
C GLY A 89 -5.25 4.23 -6.43
N LYS A 90 -4.91 4.73 -5.25
CA LYS A 90 -3.66 5.49 -5.07
C LYS A 90 -2.46 4.55 -5.23
N VAL A 91 -1.58 4.83 -6.18
CA VAL A 91 -0.36 4.04 -6.37
C VAL A 91 0.55 4.14 -5.14
N LEU A 92 0.88 2.98 -4.57
CA LEU A 92 1.81 2.81 -3.45
C LEU A 92 3.17 2.31 -3.91
N PHE A 93 3.21 1.57 -5.03
CA PHE A 93 4.42 0.95 -5.53
C PHE A 93 4.37 0.74 -7.04
N VAL A 94 5.45 1.14 -7.71
CA VAL A 94 5.79 0.76 -9.09
C VAL A 94 7.21 0.16 -9.05
N PRO A 95 7.49 -0.94 -9.78
CA PRO A 95 8.85 -1.49 -9.86
C PRO A 95 9.83 -0.41 -10.31
N THR A 96 11.02 -0.36 -9.71
CA THR A 96 12.06 0.66 -10.00
C THR A 96 13.02 0.24 -11.10
N ASP A 97 13.09 -1.05 -11.41
CA ASP A 97 13.96 -1.59 -12.45
C ASP A 97 13.11 -2.52 -13.33
N LEU A 98 12.74 -2.04 -14.52
CA LEU A 98 11.92 -2.78 -15.47
C LEU A 98 12.75 -3.72 -16.35
N ASP A 99 14.06 -3.46 -16.44
CA ASP A 99 14.98 -4.18 -17.33
C ASP A 99 15.69 -5.34 -16.60
N ALA A 100 15.66 -5.36 -15.27
CA ALA A 100 16.23 -6.43 -14.46
C ALA A 100 15.50 -7.77 -14.62
N ASP A 101 14.20 -7.76 -14.96
CA ASP A 101 13.42 -8.98 -15.11
C ASP A 101 13.56 -9.55 -16.52
N SER A 102 13.90 -10.84 -16.61
CA SER A 102 13.92 -11.55 -17.90
C SER A 102 12.53 -11.78 -18.49
N ASP A 103 11.49 -11.68 -17.67
CA ASP A 103 10.09 -11.86 -18.06
C ASP A 103 9.35 -10.52 -18.02
N LEU A 104 9.20 -9.90 -19.19
CA LEU A 104 8.47 -8.64 -19.36
C LEU A 104 6.96 -8.86 -19.60
N SER A 105 6.45 -10.09 -19.45
CA SER A 105 5.03 -10.38 -19.71
C SER A 105 4.11 -9.96 -18.58
N VAL A 106 4.64 -9.78 -17.37
CA VAL A 106 3.89 -9.44 -16.16
C VAL A 106 4.63 -8.41 -15.31
N PHE A 107 3.95 -7.32 -14.96
CA PHE A 107 4.44 -6.37 -13.95
C PHE A 107 3.49 -6.30 -12.77
N LYS A 108 4.04 -6.16 -11.57
CA LYS A 108 3.25 -6.03 -10.34
C LYS A 108 3.34 -4.61 -9.81
N ILE A 109 2.19 -3.98 -9.63
CA ILE A 109 2.07 -2.67 -8.99
C ILE A 109 1.22 -2.77 -7.73
N GLY A 110 1.54 -1.96 -6.73
CA GLY A 110 0.80 -1.87 -5.48
C GLY A 110 -0.07 -0.63 -5.46
N VAL A 111 -1.36 -0.78 -5.17
CA VAL A 111 -2.31 0.34 -5.06
C VAL A 111 -3.09 0.27 -3.75
N LEU A 112 -3.49 1.42 -3.24
CA LEU A 112 -4.48 1.56 -2.17
C LEU A 112 -5.86 1.67 -2.82
N ALA A 113 -6.57 0.54 -2.89
CA ALA A 113 -7.88 0.45 -3.52
C ALA A 113 -9.00 0.74 -2.50
N GLY A 114 -10.03 1.47 -2.93
CA GLY A 114 -11.23 1.78 -2.13
C GLY A 114 -12.33 0.72 -2.21
N GLU A 115 -12.07 -0.39 -2.90
CA GLU A 115 -13.06 -1.43 -3.17
C GLU A 115 -12.62 -2.79 -2.63
N VAL A 116 -13.59 -3.55 -2.11
CA VAL A 116 -13.35 -4.89 -1.55
C VAL A 116 -13.23 -5.95 -2.64
N GLN A 117 -13.86 -5.73 -3.78
CA GLN A 117 -13.91 -6.71 -4.86
C GLN A 117 -12.54 -6.93 -5.48
N ARG A 118 -12.35 -8.13 -6.04
CA ARG A 118 -11.16 -8.45 -6.81
C ARG A 118 -11.15 -7.60 -8.08
N ILE A 119 -10.07 -6.85 -8.27
CA ILE A 119 -9.83 -6.09 -9.49
C ILE A 119 -9.43 -7.09 -10.59
N SER A 120 -10.22 -7.14 -11.65
CA SER A 120 -10.05 -8.04 -12.79
C SER A 120 -10.66 -7.38 -14.01
N GLU A 121 -10.00 -6.33 -14.49
CA GLU A 121 -10.47 -5.48 -15.57
C GLU A 121 -9.52 -5.47 -16.75
N VAL A 122 -10.03 -5.04 -17.90
CA VAL A 122 -9.25 -4.84 -19.13
C VAL A 122 -9.12 -3.35 -19.39
N VAL A 123 -7.90 -2.86 -19.47
CA VAL A 123 -7.56 -1.46 -19.72
C VAL A 123 -7.17 -1.26 -21.18
N SER A 124 -7.54 -0.12 -21.75
CA SER A 124 -7.18 0.25 -23.12
C SER A 124 -6.03 1.26 -23.13
N LEU A 125 -4.88 0.87 -23.66
CA LEU A 125 -3.74 1.75 -23.91
C LEU A 125 -3.78 2.26 -25.34
N LYS A 126 -3.93 3.58 -25.52
CA LYS A 126 -3.90 4.22 -26.82
C LYS A 126 -2.50 4.73 -27.15
N TRP A 127 -1.96 4.31 -28.29
CA TRP A 127 -0.68 4.80 -28.79
C TRP A 127 -0.70 4.97 -30.31
N ARG A 128 -0.46 6.21 -30.75
CA ARG A 128 -0.67 6.62 -32.15
C ARG A 128 -2.08 6.21 -32.61
N ASP A 129 -2.19 5.50 -33.72
CA ASP A 129 -3.46 5.02 -34.28
C ASP A 129 -3.84 3.61 -33.80
N ARG A 130 -3.20 3.11 -32.73
CA ARG A 130 -3.46 1.78 -32.17
C ARG A 130 -4.03 1.85 -30.77
N ASN A 131 -4.85 0.85 -30.45
CA ASN A 131 -5.38 0.62 -29.11
C ASN A 131 -5.00 -0.82 -28.68
N PHE A 132 -4.38 -0.95 -27.52
CA PHE A 132 -3.98 -2.22 -26.93
C PHE A 132 -4.86 -2.50 -25.72
N ARG A 133 -5.40 -3.71 -25.64
CA ARG A 133 -6.23 -4.16 -24.52
C ARG A 133 -5.39 -5.06 -23.64
N ILE A 134 -5.19 -4.66 -22.39
CA ILE A 134 -4.36 -5.34 -21.38
C ILE A 134 -5.15 -5.65 -20.13
#